data_AF-A0A5C6UCD7-F1
#
_entry.id   AF-A0A5C6UCD7-F1
#
_cell.length_a   1.000
_cell.length_b   1.000
_cell.length_c   1.000
_cell.angle_alpha   90.00
_cell.angle_beta   90.00
_cell.angle_gamma   90.00
#
_symmetry.space_group_name_H-M   'P 1'
#
loop_
_entity.id
_entity.type
_entity.pdbx_description
1 polymer ?
#
loop_
_entity_poly.entity_id
_entity_poly.type
_entity_poly.pdbx_seq_one_letter_code
_entity_poly.pdbx_strand_id
1 'polypeptide(L)'
;MAKFDPNQISFAQGAVRVEGVVARHRLPVATRVLTSKDDAVVKSLHDLTVRNVPKGFTKVQLPFVFQQSQFFISEAEPGAHVAEHAHDGGDAIRFILDGAITHNGVELVAGDWMFIPKGVSYTIDIGKAGARMGYCYQCCCAGIEDVRDWVVNPASFGHRG
;
A
#
# COMPACT_ATOMS: atom_id res chain seq x y z
N MET A 1 -19.59 15.85 -4.51
CA MET A 1 -18.15 15.58 -4.28
C MET A 1 -17.83 14.24 -4.93
N ALA A 2 -16.72 14.10 -5.64
CA ALA A 2 -16.34 12.81 -6.23
C ALA A 2 -16.03 11.79 -5.12
N LYS A 3 -16.48 10.54 -5.27
CA LYS A 3 -16.19 9.45 -4.34
C LYS A 3 -14.69 9.14 -4.41
N PHE A 4 -14.04 8.93 -3.26
CA PHE A 4 -12.65 8.49 -3.21
C PHE A 4 -12.55 7.13 -3.92
N ASP A 5 -11.75 7.07 -4.98
CA ASP A 5 -11.49 5.83 -5.71
C ASP A 5 -10.06 5.36 -5.42
N PRO A 6 -9.91 4.27 -4.65
CA PRO A 6 -8.62 3.70 -4.35
C PRO A 6 -8.09 2.83 -5.48
N ASN A 7 -8.75 2.61 -6.62
CA ASN A 7 -8.37 1.64 -7.66
C ASN A 7 -7.70 2.28 -8.89
N GLN A 8 -6.62 3.04 -8.69
CA GLN A 8 -6.02 3.87 -9.75
C GLN A 8 -5.11 3.07 -10.70
N ILE A 9 -4.47 2.00 -10.21
CA ILE A 9 -3.58 1.15 -11.01
C ILE A 9 -3.81 -0.34 -10.72
N SER A 10 -3.47 -1.18 -11.69
CA SER A 10 -3.48 -2.64 -11.53
C SER A 10 -2.31 -3.14 -10.67
N PHE A 11 -2.40 -4.39 -10.20
CA PHE A 11 -1.29 -5.04 -9.49
C PHE A 11 0.01 -5.01 -10.31
N ALA A 12 -0.05 -5.38 -11.60
CA ALA A 12 1.13 -5.43 -12.47
C ALA A 12 1.81 -4.05 -12.62
N GLN A 13 1.03 -2.98 -12.78
CA GLN A 13 1.56 -1.61 -12.82
C GLN A 13 2.23 -1.22 -11.51
N GLY A 14 1.66 -1.65 -10.38
CA GLY A 14 2.27 -1.49 -9.07
C GLY A 14 3.61 -2.19 -8.92
N ALA A 15 3.71 -3.44 -9.40
CA ALA A 15 4.95 -4.20 -9.35
C ALA A 15 6.03 -3.55 -10.21
N VAL A 16 5.70 -3.12 -11.43
CA VAL A 16 6.60 -2.39 -12.33
C VAL A 16 7.12 -1.11 -11.65
N ARG A 17 6.25 -0.36 -10.99
CA ARG A 17 6.64 0.85 -10.25
C ARG A 17 7.69 0.53 -9.19
N VAL A 18 7.48 -0.53 -8.40
CA VAL A 18 8.44 -0.97 -7.38
C VAL A 18 9.76 -1.41 -8.01
N GLU A 19 9.71 -2.25 -9.04
CA GLU A 19 10.89 -2.73 -9.76
C GLU A 19 11.72 -1.58 -10.36
N GLY A 20 11.06 -0.58 -10.94
CA GLY A 20 11.70 0.61 -11.48
C GLY A 20 12.45 1.42 -10.41
N VAL A 21 11.86 1.58 -9.22
CA VAL A 21 12.51 2.26 -8.09
C VAL A 21 13.67 1.41 -7.53
N VAL A 22 13.48 0.10 -7.38
CA VAL A 22 14.51 -0.86 -6.96
C VAL A 22 15.72 -0.79 -7.87
N ALA A 23 15.51 -0.78 -9.19
CA ALA A 23 16.58 -0.67 -10.17
C ALA A 23 17.29 0.70 -10.10
N ARG A 24 16.52 1.80 -10.01
CA ARG A 24 17.05 3.17 -9.92
C ARG A 24 17.97 3.37 -8.72
N HIS A 25 17.58 2.86 -7.55
CA HIS A 25 18.35 2.98 -6.31
C HIS A 25 19.30 1.80 -6.06
N ARG A 26 19.40 0.86 -7.01
CA ARG A 26 20.27 -0.33 -6.97
C ARG A 26 20.08 -1.13 -5.67
N LEU A 27 18.83 -1.34 -5.27
CA LEU A 27 18.50 -2.06 -4.05
C LEU A 27 18.82 -3.56 -4.18
N PRO A 28 19.61 -4.15 -3.26
CA PRO A 28 20.00 -5.56 -3.32
C PRO A 28 18.92 -6.49 -2.75
N VAL A 29 17.68 -6.37 -3.24
CA VAL A 29 16.49 -7.10 -2.72
C VAL A 29 16.62 -8.63 -2.75
N ALA A 30 17.50 -9.17 -3.60
CA ALA A 30 17.70 -10.62 -3.77
C ALA A 30 18.97 -11.16 -3.08
N THR A 31 19.85 -10.31 -2.57
CA THR A 31 21.21 -10.73 -2.17
C THR A 31 21.57 -10.39 -0.73
N ARG A 32 20.77 -9.57 -0.02
CA ARG A 32 20.92 -9.36 1.41
C ARG A 32 19.62 -8.93 2.09
N VAL A 33 19.61 -8.99 3.42
CA VAL A 33 18.57 -8.38 4.24
C VAL A 33 18.61 -6.86 4.08
N LEU A 34 17.44 -6.27 3.85
CA LEU A 34 17.21 -4.83 3.79
C LEU A 34 16.48 -4.37 5.05
N THR A 35 16.77 -3.16 5.52
CA THR A 35 16.05 -2.56 6.64
C THR A 35 15.51 -1.18 6.26
N SER A 36 14.51 -0.70 7.00
CA SER A 36 14.02 0.68 6.87
C SER A 36 15.04 1.75 7.26
N LYS A 37 16.23 1.36 7.74
CA LYS A 37 17.35 2.24 8.08
C LYS A 37 18.41 2.32 6.99
N ASP A 38 18.31 1.51 5.94
CA ASP A 38 19.24 1.57 4.82
C ASP A 38 18.97 2.85 4.00
N ASP A 39 20.00 3.64 3.71
CA ASP A 39 19.86 4.92 2.97
C ASP A 39 19.14 4.76 1.62
N ALA A 40 19.46 3.68 0.89
CA ALA A 40 18.81 3.37 -0.39
C ALA A 40 17.32 3.04 -0.22
N VAL A 41 16.95 2.40 0.89
CA VAL A 41 15.55 2.11 1.21
C VAL A 41 14.82 3.39 1.56
N VAL A 42 15.40 4.28 2.38
CA VAL A 42 14.80 5.59 2.70
C VAL A 42 14.51 6.41 1.44
N LYS A 43 15.48 6.48 0.51
CA LYS A 43 15.29 7.16 -0.78
C LYS A 43 14.20 6.50 -1.63
N SER A 44 14.15 5.17 -1.63
CA SER A 44 13.12 4.42 -2.37
C SER A 44 11.72 4.63 -1.81
N LEU A 45 11.57 4.70 -0.48
CA LEU A 45 10.27 4.98 0.16
C LEU A 45 9.74 6.37 -0.21
N HIS A 46 10.62 7.36 -0.32
CA HIS A 46 10.26 8.68 -0.82
C HIS A 46 9.66 8.61 -2.24
N ASP A 47 10.32 7.92 -3.17
CA ASP A 47 9.85 7.72 -4.55
C ASP A 47 8.57 6.86 -4.63
N LEU A 48 8.37 5.97 -3.65
CA LEU A 48 7.23 5.06 -3.54
C LEU A 48 6.06 5.63 -2.72
N THR A 49 6.09 6.92 -2.39
CA THR A 49 4.97 7.61 -1.74
C THR A 49 3.70 7.50 -2.59
N VAL A 50 2.59 7.11 -1.96
CA VAL A 50 1.27 7.06 -2.58
C VAL A 50 0.57 8.39 -2.33
N ARG A 51 0.21 9.09 -3.39
CA ARG A 51 -0.43 10.41 -3.30
C ARG A 51 -1.96 10.36 -3.29
N ASN A 52 -2.56 9.32 -3.85
CA ASN A 52 -4.01 9.12 -3.81
C ASN A 52 -4.42 8.49 -2.47
N VAL A 53 -4.44 9.32 -1.42
CA VAL A 53 -4.86 8.93 -0.08
C VAL A 53 -5.89 9.91 0.48
N PRO A 54 -6.77 9.47 1.39
CA PRO A 54 -7.68 10.36 2.08
C PRO A 54 -6.93 11.45 2.86
N LYS A 55 -7.61 12.57 3.14
CA LYS A 55 -7.06 13.65 3.96
C LYS A 55 -6.65 13.11 5.35
N GLY A 56 -5.48 13.53 5.82
CA GLY A 56 -4.93 13.10 7.11
C GLY A 56 -4.21 11.75 7.05
N PHE A 57 -3.96 11.20 5.86
CA PHE A 57 -3.19 9.98 5.67
C PHE A 57 -1.90 10.26 4.91
N THR A 58 -0.84 9.54 5.30
CA THR A 58 0.34 9.32 4.46
C THR A 58 0.45 7.83 4.17
N LYS A 59 0.97 7.47 2.99
CA LYS A 59 1.15 6.07 2.62
C LYS A 59 2.38 5.91 1.74
N VAL A 60 3.15 4.88 2.01
CA VAL A 60 4.31 4.48 1.20
C VAL A 60 4.16 3.01 0.82
N GLN A 61 4.59 2.69 -0.39
CA GLN A 61 4.76 1.32 -0.85
C GLN A 61 6.17 0.84 -0.50
N LEU A 62 6.30 -0.41 -0.03
CA LEU A 62 7.61 -0.98 0.30
C LEU A 62 8.37 -1.37 -0.99
N PRO A 63 9.71 -1.28 -1.00
CA PRO A 63 10.51 -1.47 -2.20
C PRO A 63 10.80 -2.95 -2.49
N PHE A 64 9.77 -3.79 -2.37
CA PHE A 64 9.80 -5.20 -2.74
C PHE A 64 8.37 -5.70 -2.99
N VAL A 65 8.26 -6.75 -3.79
CA VAL A 65 6.99 -7.40 -4.12
C VAL A 65 7.14 -8.90 -3.98
N PHE A 66 6.09 -9.58 -3.53
CA PHE A 66 5.96 -11.03 -3.69
C PHE A 66 5.04 -11.32 -4.87
N GLN A 67 5.05 -12.57 -5.37
CA GLN A 67 4.34 -12.95 -6.60
C GLN A 67 2.89 -12.45 -6.67
N GLN A 68 2.18 -12.39 -5.54
CA GLN A 68 0.78 -11.95 -5.47
C GLN A 68 0.56 -10.93 -4.36
N SER A 69 1.60 -10.20 -3.93
CA SER A 69 1.45 -9.30 -2.79
C SER A 69 2.35 -8.07 -2.87
N GLN A 70 1.73 -6.92 -2.60
CA GLN A 70 2.40 -5.64 -2.46
C GLN A 70 2.16 -5.08 -1.07
N PHE A 71 3.22 -4.54 -0.48
CA PHE A 71 3.23 -4.15 0.91
C PHE A 71 3.27 -2.63 1.05
N PHE A 72 2.56 -2.12 2.05
CA PHE A 72 2.48 -0.69 2.31
C PHE A 72 2.55 -0.42 3.80
N ILE A 73 2.97 0.80 4.13
CA ILE A 73 2.80 1.39 5.47
C ILE A 73 2.00 2.66 5.30
N SER A 74 1.03 2.89 6.17
CA SER A 74 0.35 4.18 6.25
C SER A 74 0.37 4.72 7.67
N GLU A 75 0.34 6.04 7.76
CA GLU A 75 0.09 6.76 8.99
C GLU A 75 -1.17 7.60 8.82
N ALA A 76 -1.93 7.74 9.89
CA ALA A 76 -3.17 8.48 9.90
C ALA A 76 -3.21 9.42 11.11
N GLU A 77 -3.60 10.66 10.85
CA GLU A 77 -3.78 11.70 11.86
C GLU A 77 -4.96 11.37 12.80
N PRO A 78 -4.90 11.82 14.07
CA PRO A 78 -6.02 11.73 14.99
C PRO A 78 -7.35 12.21 14.41
N GLY A 79 -8.39 11.38 14.53
CA GLY A 79 -9.74 11.74 14.08
C GLY A 79 -9.92 11.81 12.56
N ALA A 80 -8.92 11.40 11.78
CA ALA A 80 -9.10 11.24 10.33
C ALA A 80 -10.17 10.17 10.03
N HIS A 81 -10.82 10.31 8.89
CA HIS A 81 -11.90 9.43 8.45
C HIS A 81 -11.65 8.95 7.02
N VAL A 82 -11.88 7.65 6.80
CA VAL A 82 -11.91 7.07 5.47
C VAL A 82 -13.35 6.73 5.12
N ALA A 83 -13.88 7.48 4.15
CA ALA A 83 -15.21 7.25 3.60
C ALA A 83 -15.33 5.85 2.97
N GLU A 84 -16.57 5.40 2.82
CA GLU A 84 -16.87 4.07 2.31
C GLU A 84 -16.26 3.83 0.92
N HIS A 85 -15.44 2.79 0.82
CA HIS A 85 -14.79 2.37 -0.43
C HIS A 85 -14.53 0.86 -0.42
N ALA A 86 -14.25 0.32 -1.61
CA ALA A 86 -13.89 -1.08 -1.82
C ALA A 86 -12.59 -1.19 -2.63
N HIS A 87 -11.89 -2.31 -2.46
CA HIS A 87 -10.76 -2.68 -3.31
C HIS A 87 -11.20 -3.77 -4.27
N ASP A 88 -11.19 -3.46 -5.57
CA ASP A 88 -11.73 -4.36 -6.59
C ASP A 88 -10.64 -5.21 -7.25
N GLY A 89 -9.37 -4.92 -6.97
CA GLY A 89 -8.24 -5.63 -7.56
C GLY A 89 -7.86 -6.94 -6.87
N GLY A 90 -8.31 -7.19 -5.63
CA GLY A 90 -7.95 -8.37 -4.85
C GLY A 90 -8.16 -8.18 -3.35
N ASP A 91 -7.94 -9.25 -2.58
CA ASP A 91 -8.09 -9.22 -1.12
C ASP A 91 -6.99 -8.38 -0.45
N ALA A 92 -7.26 -7.96 0.79
CA ALA A 92 -6.30 -7.23 1.60
C ALA A 92 -6.26 -7.74 3.04
N ILE A 93 -5.10 -7.62 3.67
CA ILE A 93 -4.95 -7.71 5.12
C ILE A 93 -4.32 -6.41 5.63
N ARG A 94 -4.84 -5.93 6.75
CA ARG A 94 -4.33 -4.76 7.47
C ARG A 94 -3.95 -5.18 8.87
N PHE A 95 -2.75 -4.79 9.29
CA PHE A 95 -2.25 -4.92 10.65
C PHE A 95 -2.20 -3.54 11.29
N ILE A 96 -2.65 -3.44 12.53
CA ILE A 96 -2.47 -2.22 13.33
C ILE A 96 -1.13 -2.32 14.03
N LEU A 97 -0.24 -1.39 13.70
CA LEU A 97 1.13 -1.37 14.21
C LEU A 97 1.26 -0.46 15.44
N ASP A 98 0.47 0.61 15.47
CA ASP A 98 0.39 1.57 16.57
C ASP A 98 -0.92 2.36 16.50
N GLY A 99 -1.37 2.91 17.64
CA GLY A 99 -2.62 3.65 17.74
C GLY A 99 -3.87 2.77 17.59
N ALA A 100 -4.95 3.33 17.04
CA ALA A 100 -6.23 2.64 16.93
C ALA A 100 -7.05 3.04 15.70
N ILE A 101 -7.80 2.09 15.17
CA ILE A 101 -8.84 2.33 14.18
C ILE A 101 -10.17 1.75 14.67
N THR A 102 -11.29 2.29 14.18
CA THR A 102 -12.62 1.72 14.43
C THR A 102 -13.28 1.39 13.10
N HIS A 103 -13.81 0.17 13.00
CA HIS A 103 -14.60 -0.29 11.86
C HIS A 103 -15.88 -0.95 12.38
N ASN A 104 -17.05 -0.51 11.92
CA ASN A 104 -18.36 -1.04 12.35
C ASN A 104 -18.52 -1.10 13.88
N GLY A 105 -18.01 -0.08 14.58
CA GLY A 105 -18.06 0.01 16.04
C GLY A 105 -17.07 -0.91 16.78
N VAL A 106 -16.25 -1.68 16.07
CA VAL A 106 -15.18 -2.49 16.64
C VAL A 106 -13.87 -1.72 16.57
N GLU A 107 -13.28 -1.45 17.72
CA GLU A 107 -11.94 -0.86 17.83
C GLU A 107 -10.87 -1.94 17.63
N LEU A 108 -9.87 -1.63 16.80
CA LEU A 108 -8.69 -2.46 16.56
C LEU A 108 -7.46 -1.64 16.94
N VAL A 109 -6.63 -2.20 17.82
CA VAL A 109 -5.43 -1.55 18.39
C VAL A 109 -4.17 -2.30 17.98
N ALA A 110 -3.00 -1.81 18.38
CA ALA A 110 -1.71 -2.41 18.03
C ALA A 110 -1.68 -3.94 18.29
N GLY A 111 -1.32 -4.70 17.26
CA GLY A 111 -1.33 -6.18 17.27
C GLY A 111 -2.59 -6.79 16.63
N ASP A 112 -3.68 -6.04 16.52
CA ASP A 112 -4.90 -6.49 15.84
C ASP A 112 -4.77 -6.40 14.32
N TRP A 113 -5.67 -7.09 13.63
CA TRP A 113 -5.71 -7.16 12.18
C TRP A 113 -7.14 -7.26 11.67
N MET A 114 -7.33 -6.91 10.40
CA MET A 114 -8.56 -7.15 9.67
C MET A 114 -8.25 -7.68 8.27
N PHE A 115 -9.01 -8.70 7.86
CA PHE A 115 -9.06 -9.19 6.49
C PHE A 115 -10.20 -8.50 5.75
N ILE A 116 -9.93 -8.02 4.54
CA ILE A 116 -10.86 -7.27 3.70
C ILE A 116 -10.98 -8.03 2.38
N PRO A 117 -12.07 -8.78 2.16
CA PRO A 117 -12.27 -9.48 0.91
C PRO A 117 -12.45 -8.50 -0.26
N LYS A 118 -12.04 -8.92 -1.44
CA LYS A 118 -12.22 -8.20 -2.70
C LYS A 118 -13.68 -7.73 -2.86
N GLY A 119 -13.85 -6.46 -3.22
CA GLY A 119 -15.16 -5.86 -3.51
C GLY A 119 -16.02 -5.57 -2.27
N VAL A 120 -15.55 -5.89 -1.05
CA VAL A 120 -16.28 -5.54 0.17
C VAL A 120 -15.99 -4.09 0.55
N SER A 121 -17.07 -3.30 0.63
CA SER A 121 -17.01 -1.91 1.10
C SER A 121 -16.80 -1.82 2.60
N TYR A 122 -16.02 -0.84 3.04
CA TYR A 122 -15.79 -0.57 4.46
C TYR A 122 -15.46 0.91 4.70
N THR A 123 -15.71 1.35 5.94
CA THR A 123 -15.30 2.65 6.48
C THR A 123 -14.30 2.45 7.61
N ILE A 124 -13.49 3.48 7.87
CA ILE A 124 -12.58 3.50 9.01
C ILE A 124 -12.58 4.88 9.66
N ASP A 125 -12.70 4.89 10.98
CA ASP A 125 -12.44 6.06 11.82
C ASP A 125 -11.11 5.88 12.56
N ILE A 126 -10.31 6.95 12.63
CA ILE A 126 -9.01 6.92 13.30
C ILE A 126 -9.16 7.42 14.74
N GLY A 127 -8.59 6.65 15.67
CA GLY A 127 -8.61 6.96 17.10
C GLY A 127 -7.94 8.29 17.43
N LYS A 128 -8.14 8.76 18.66
CA LYS A 128 -7.64 10.07 19.14
C LYS A 128 -6.12 10.21 19.17
N ALA A 129 -5.40 9.09 19.13
CA ALA A 129 -3.93 9.07 19.08
C ALA A 129 -3.37 8.95 17.65
N GLY A 130 -4.24 8.88 16.63
CA GLY A 130 -3.82 8.49 15.28
C GLY A 130 -3.67 6.98 15.14
N ALA A 131 -3.13 6.54 14.00
CA ALA A 131 -2.83 5.13 13.77
C ALA A 131 -1.67 4.94 12.79
N ARG A 132 -0.85 3.91 13.02
CA ARG A 132 0.09 3.38 12.03
C ARG A 132 -0.34 1.97 11.63
N MET A 133 -0.38 1.71 10.33
CA MET A 133 -0.90 0.46 9.78
C MET A 133 0.06 -0.13 8.76
N GLY A 134 0.19 -1.46 8.79
CA GLY A 134 0.86 -2.25 7.76
C GLY A 134 -0.17 -2.93 6.87
N TYR A 135 0.11 -3.01 5.57
CA TYR A 135 -0.79 -3.61 4.59
C TYR A 135 -0.08 -4.66 3.77
N CYS A 136 -0.86 -5.66 3.37
CA CYS A 136 -0.57 -6.47 2.21
C CYS A 136 -1.84 -6.54 1.35
N TYR A 137 -1.71 -6.24 0.07
CA TYR A 137 -2.79 -6.35 -0.90
C TYR A 137 -2.41 -7.38 -1.97
N GLN A 138 -3.39 -8.19 -2.39
CA GLN A 138 -3.34 -8.90 -3.67
C GLN A 138 -3.60 -7.96 -4.87
N CYS A 139 -3.82 -6.66 -4.62
CA CYS A 139 -3.90 -5.60 -5.62
C CYS A 139 -2.86 -4.49 -5.40
N CYS A 140 -2.72 -3.55 -6.35
CA CYS A 140 -1.95 -2.30 -6.13
C CYS A 140 -2.85 -1.07 -6.23
N CYS A 141 -4.12 -1.22 -5.87
CA CYS A 141 -5.16 -0.23 -6.08
C CYS A 141 -4.65 1.21 -5.73
N ALA A 142 -3.95 1.35 -4.61
CA ALA A 142 -3.39 2.61 -4.11
C ALA A 142 -2.12 3.13 -4.83
N GLY A 143 -2.10 3.18 -6.16
CA GLY A 143 -1.03 3.82 -6.93
C GLY A 143 -1.35 5.24 -7.41
N ILE A 144 -0.53 5.74 -8.33
CA ILE A 144 -0.70 7.04 -8.99
C ILE A 144 -0.82 6.82 -10.51
N GLU A 145 -1.66 7.62 -11.18
CA GLU A 145 -1.97 7.45 -12.61
C GLU A 145 -0.77 7.74 -13.56
N ASP A 146 0.31 8.35 -13.07
CA ASP A 146 1.50 8.73 -13.86
C ASP A 146 2.38 7.52 -14.28
N VAL A 147 2.06 6.31 -13.83
CA VAL A 147 2.74 5.07 -14.27
C VAL A 147 2.38 4.70 -15.72
N ARG A 148 1.37 5.34 -16.34
CA ARG A 148 0.91 5.05 -17.71
C ARG A 148 1.99 5.25 -18.79
N ASP A 149 3.00 6.07 -18.56
CA ASP A 149 4.07 6.36 -19.53
C ASP A 149 5.22 5.34 -19.53
N TRP A 150 5.20 4.38 -18.59
CA TRP A 150 6.16 3.30 -18.54
C TRP A 150 5.59 2.15 -19.35
N VAL A 151 5.82 2.16 -20.67
CA VAL A 151 5.36 1.10 -21.57
C VAL A 151 5.98 -0.22 -21.14
N VAL A 152 5.17 -1.07 -20.51
CA VAL A 152 5.55 -2.42 -20.10
C VAL A 152 5.08 -3.39 -21.16
N ASN A 153 6.01 -4.17 -21.72
CA ASN A 153 5.69 -5.34 -22.51
C ASN A 153 5.34 -6.49 -21.56
N PRO A 154 4.09 -6.99 -21.51
CA PRO A 154 3.70 -8.07 -20.61
C PRO A 154 4.45 -9.40 -20.84
N ALA A 155 5.16 -9.54 -21.97
CA ALA A 155 6.00 -10.71 -22.25
C ALA A 155 7.22 -10.86 -21.31
N SER A 156 7.61 -9.82 -20.56
CA SER A 156 8.74 -9.90 -19.62
C SER A 156 8.42 -10.62 -18.31
N PHE A 157 7.15 -10.99 -18.07
CA PHE A 157 6.71 -11.70 -16.84
C PHE A 157 6.57 -13.22 -17.02
N GLY A 158 7.15 -13.77 -18.09
CA GLY A 158 7.16 -15.22 -18.35
C GLY A 158 7.96 -16.01 -17.32
N HIS A 159 7.32 -17.07 -16.81
CA HIS A 159 7.82 -18.07 -15.87
C HIS A 159 9.32 -18.37 -15.94
N ARG A 160 10.01 -18.25 -14.81
CA ARG A 160 11.19 -19.06 -14.53
C ARG A 160 10.75 -20.22 -13.63
N GLY A 161 10.78 -21.42 -14.20
CA GLY A 161 10.76 -22.67 -13.44
C GLY A 161 12.07 -22.91 -12.73
#